data_AF-A0A946XWW0-F1
#
_entry.id   AF-A0A946XWW0-F1
#
_cell.length_a   1.000
_cell.length_b   1.000
_cell.length_c   1.000
_cell.angle_alpha   90.00
_cell.angle_beta   90.00
_cell.angle_gamma   90.00
#
_symmetry.space_group_name_H-M   'P 1'
#
loop_
_entity.id
_entity.type
_entity.pdbx_description
1 polymer ?
#
loop_
_entity_poly.entity_id
_entity_poly.type
_entity_poly.pdbx_seq_one_letter_code
_entity_poly.pdbx_strand_id
1 'polypeptide(L)'
;MLFAIVAVMACCEVVAVQNIASTRIDRLVFAKLDELGIPPSDPCSDEVFLRRAYLDVIGTLPSEKETRQFLASNSMNKREELIERLFERPEFADYWSLKWCDLLRIKAEFPSKLWPNAVQAYYRWVHTALFNNMPYDEFTRQLLTSSGSNFRVAPVNFYRAMPKHEPLEIARIVALTFMGMRTDNWERDQLLGMAALFGKVGYKGTAEWKEEIVFFDPTMEFVDPETKEPVPARLPNGTVLELSDSRDPRLDLAEWLIDSDVFAKNIVNRIWYWLLGRGIVHEADDFRDDNPPQNAELLEFLAKELVENEYDLRRIYRIIL
;
A
#
# COMPACT_ATOMS: atom_id res chain seq x y z
N MET A 1 50.70 -14.42 47.84
CA MET A 1 50.17 -13.09 48.25
C MET A 1 50.22 -12.19 47.02
N LEU A 2 49.28 -12.36 46.09
CA LEU A 2 47.98 -11.67 45.99
C LEU A 2 48.10 -10.17 45.69
N PHE A 3 48.09 -9.86 44.39
CA PHE A 3 47.64 -8.58 43.86
C PHE A 3 46.12 -8.57 43.84
N ALA A 4 45.50 -7.66 44.59
CA ALA A 4 44.06 -7.40 44.55
C ALA A 4 43.79 -6.27 43.55
N ILE A 5 43.15 -6.60 42.44
CA ILE A 5 42.55 -5.65 41.51
C ILE A 5 41.24 -5.17 42.12
N VAL A 6 41.12 -3.86 42.32
CA VAL A 6 39.90 -3.18 42.71
C VAL A 6 38.92 -3.27 41.54
N ALA A 7 37.96 -4.20 41.63
CA ALA A 7 36.77 -4.18 40.80
C ALA A 7 35.81 -3.13 41.37
N VAL A 8 35.78 -1.95 40.74
CA VAL A 8 34.67 -1.00 40.93
C VAL A 8 33.46 -1.65 40.26
N MET A 9 32.69 -2.36 41.06
CA MET A 9 31.35 -2.81 40.74
C MET A 9 30.47 -1.56 40.67
N ALA A 10 30.47 -0.88 39.53
CA ALA A 10 29.41 0.04 39.19
C ALA A 10 28.16 -0.81 38.98
N CYS A 11 27.35 -0.93 40.03
CA CYS A 11 25.94 -1.25 39.91
C CYS A 11 25.34 -0.21 38.95
N CYS A 12 25.30 -0.57 37.66
CA CYS A 12 24.34 0.02 36.75
C CYS A 12 23.00 -0.54 37.24
N GLU A 13 22.33 0.21 38.12
CA GLU A 13 20.92 -0.01 38.35
C GLU A 13 20.28 -0.05 36.97
N VAL A 14 19.78 -1.23 36.61
CA VAL A 14 18.78 -1.37 35.56
C VAL A 14 17.60 -0.55 36.08
N VAL A 15 17.59 0.74 35.76
CA VAL A 15 16.41 1.57 35.87
C VAL A 15 15.46 0.92 34.89
N ALA A 16 14.63 0.03 35.42
CA ALA A 16 13.52 -0.54 34.70
C ALA A 16 12.69 0.64 34.23
N VAL A 17 12.79 0.97 32.95
CA VAL A 17 12.00 2.00 32.30
C VAL A 17 10.56 1.46 32.22
N GLN A 18 9.88 1.47 33.36
CA GLN A 18 8.49 1.07 33.50
C GLN A 18 7.59 2.20 33.01
N ASN A 19 7.59 2.50 31.70
CA ASN A 19 6.42 3.04 30.98
C ASN A 19 6.62 3.25 29.46
N ILE A 20 7.33 2.38 28.72
CA ILE A 20 7.58 2.67 27.30
C ILE A 20 6.38 2.29 26.40
N ALA A 21 5.57 1.29 26.76
CA ALA A 21 4.52 0.78 25.88
C ALA A 21 3.18 1.51 26.04
N SER A 22 3.02 2.65 25.36
CA SER A 22 1.80 3.46 25.44
C SER A 22 0.67 2.93 24.55
N THR A 23 1.02 2.39 23.38
CA THR A 23 0.06 1.90 22.37
C THR A 23 0.06 0.38 22.23
N ARG A 24 -0.87 -0.16 21.45
CA ARG A 24 -0.86 -1.59 21.09
C ARG A 24 0.32 -1.91 20.15
N ILE A 25 0.68 -1.00 19.25
CA ILE A 25 1.86 -1.16 18.38
C ILE A 25 3.12 -1.25 19.22
N ASP A 26 3.32 -0.34 20.18
CA ASP A 26 4.51 -0.33 21.04
C ASP A 26 4.69 -1.68 21.74
N ARG A 27 3.60 -2.26 22.27
CA ARG A 27 3.65 -3.57 22.92
C ARG A 27 4.09 -4.67 21.96
N LEU A 28 3.55 -4.70 20.74
CA LEU A 28 3.89 -5.73 19.74
C LEU A 28 5.33 -5.57 19.24
N VAL A 29 5.79 -4.33 19.05
CA VAL A 29 7.16 -4.03 18.65
C VAL A 29 8.13 -4.39 19.77
N PHE A 30 7.88 -3.95 21.00
CA PHE A 30 8.78 -4.22 22.13
C PHE A 30 8.81 -5.68 22.52
N ALA A 31 7.69 -6.42 22.42
CA ALA A 31 7.71 -7.86 22.61
C ALA A 31 8.67 -8.55 21.63
N LYS A 32 8.67 -8.12 20.36
CA LYS A 32 9.58 -8.66 19.35
C LYS A 32 11.03 -8.23 19.59
N LEU A 33 11.28 -6.99 20.01
CA LEU A 33 12.62 -6.53 20.35
C LEU A 33 13.20 -7.28 21.55
N ASP A 34 12.39 -7.54 22.58
CA ASP A 34 12.77 -8.30 23.77
C ASP A 34 13.13 -9.75 23.41
N GLU A 35 12.33 -10.42 22.56
CA GLU A 35 12.65 -11.75 22.03
C GLU A 35 14.00 -11.80 21.32
N LEU A 36 14.35 -10.73 20.60
CA LEU A 36 15.62 -10.59 19.88
C LEU A 36 16.78 -10.08 20.75
N GLY A 37 16.54 -9.76 22.02
CA GLY A 37 17.53 -9.16 22.91
C GLY A 37 17.99 -7.76 22.49
N ILE A 38 17.17 -7.03 21.74
CA ILE A 38 17.45 -5.68 21.25
C ILE A 38 16.79 -4.67 22.19
N PRO A 39 17.55 -3.77 22.85
CA PRO A 39 16.94 -2.76 23.70
C PRO A 39 16.18 -1.72 22.85
N PRO A 40 14.99 -1.27 23.27
CA PRO A 40 14.28 -0.18 22.60
C PRO A 40 15.07 1.12 22.73
N SER A 41 14.92 2.01 21.74
CA SER A 41 15.49 3.36 21.79
C SER A 41 14.71 4.25 22.75
N ASP A 42 15.39 5.22 23.34
CA ASP A 42 14.74 6.24 24.17
C ASP A 42 13.73 7.07 23.36
N PRO A 43 12.63 7.53 23.98
CA PRO A 43 11.68 8.43 23.34
C PRO A 43 12.37 9.69 22.81
N CYS A 44 11.98 10.14 21.62
CA CYS A 44 12.51 11.36 21.05
C CYS A 44 11.94 12.62 21.73
N SER A 45 12.73 13.71 21.73
CA SER A 45 12.28 15.01 22.21
C SER A 45 11.17 15.59 21.32
N ASP A 46 10.45 16.59 21.82
CA ASP A 46 9.36 17.21 21.07
C ASP A 46 9.82 17.95 19.83
N GLU A 47 11.02 18.54 19.83
CA GLU A 47 11.62 19.17 18.65
C GLU A 47 11.91 18.14 17.55
N VAL A 48 12.43 16.97 17.94
CA VAL A 48 12.71 15.88 17.01
C VAL A 48 11.41 15.30 16.46
N PHE A 49 10.43 15.05 17.33
CA PHE A 49 9.10 14.58 16.93
C PHE A 49 8.45 15.54 15.94
N LEU A 50 8.39 16.83 16.25
CA LEU A 50 7.79 17.86 15.40
C LEU A 50 8.40 17.85 14.00
N ARG A 51 9.73 17.83 13.91
CA ARG A 51 10.41 17.81 12.60
C ARG A 51 10.10 16.54 11.82
N ARG A 52 10.09 15.38 12.47
CA ARG A 52 9.78 14.09 11.82
C ARG A 52 8.34 14.04 11.35
N ALA A 53 7.38 14.39 12.20
CA ALA A 53 5.96 14.44 11.85
C ALA A 53 5.70 15.31 10.61
N TYR A 54 6.28 16.50 10.49
CA TYR A 54 6.11 17.34 9.30
C TYR A 54 6.68 16.70 8.02
N LEU A 55 7.86 16.08 8.11
CA LEU A 55 8.50 15.42 6.97
C LEU A 55 7.77 14.15 6.55
N ASP A 56 7.38 13.34 7.52
CA ASP A 56 6.79 12.01 7.28
C ASP A 56 5.32 12.13 6.86
N VAL A 57 4.57 13.11 7.37
CA VAL A 57 3.14 13.28 7.06
C VAL A 57 2.90 14.13 5.83
N ILE A 58 3.59 15.27 5.68
CA ILE A 58 3.32 16.24 4.61
C ILE A 58 4.55 16.65 3.80
N GLY A 59 5.72 16.06 4.03
CA GLY A 59 6.93 16.31 3.23
C GLY A 59 7.50 17.72 3.32
N THR A 60 7.18 18.50 4.36
CA THR A 60 7.67 19.88 4.54
C THR A 60 8.36 20.08 5.89
N LEU A 61 8.83 21.30 6.17
CA LEU A 61 9.36 21.68 7.48
C LEU A 61 8.37 22.59 8.21
N PRO A 62 8.27 22.50 9.55
CA PRO A 62 7.44 23.42 10.32
C PRO A 62 7.98 24.84 10.20
N SER A 63 7.07 25.83 10.14
CA SER A 63 7.46 27.23 10.27
C SER A 63 7.91 27.56 11.70
N GLU A 64 8.59 28.70 11.85
CA GLU A 64 8.97 29.20 13.18
C GLU A 64 7.75 29.36 14.11
N LYS A 65 6.65 29.88 13.57
CA LYS A 65 5.41 30.10 14.33
C LYS A 65 4.79 28.77 14.78
N GLU A 66 4.66 27.80 13.89
CA GLU A 66 4.12 26.47 14.22
C GLU A 66 5.00 25.76 15.26
N THR A 67 6.32 25.89 15.13
CA THR A 67 7.29 25.34 16.09
C THR A 67 7.10 25.93 17.49
N ARG A 68 7.06 27.26 17.61
CA ARG A 68 6.84 27.93 18.90
C ARG A 68 5.50 27.55 19.51
N GLN A 69 4.44 27.43 18.71
CA GLN A 69 3.12 27.02 19.17
C GLN A 69 3.10 25.59 19.70
N PHE A 70 3.73 24.65 18.98
CA PHE A 70 3.80 23.25 19.40
C PHE A 70 4.60 23.08 20.70
N LEU A 71 5.77 23.72 20.80
CA LEU A 71 6.64 23.61 21.98
C LEU A 71 6.05 24.30 23.21
N ALA A 72 5.24 25.34 23.03
CA ALA A 72 4.55 26.02 24.13
C ALA A 72 3.26 25.30 24.59
N SER A 73 2.79 24.28 23.87
CA SER A 73 1.58 23.54 24.21
C SER A 73 1.78 22.63 25.42
N ASN A 74 0.89 22.75 26.40
CA ASN A 74 0.82 21.88 27.58
C ASN A 74 -0.25 20.77 27.43
N SER A 75 -0.82 20.57 26.23
CA SER A 75 -1.76 19.46 26.01
C SER A 75 -1.06 18.12 26.20
N MET A 76 -1.72 17.21 26.92
CA MET A 76 -1.25 15.84 27.09
C MET A 76 -1.29 15.05 25.76
N ASN A 77 -2.10 15.48 24.80
CA ASN A 77 -2.26 14.83 23.49
C ASN A 77 -1.68 15.69 22.35
N LYS A 78 -0.71 16.56 22.66
CA LYS A 78 -0.21 17.55 21.68
C LYS A 78 0.37 16.93 20.41
N ARG A 79 0.89 15.70 20.49
CA ARG A 79 1.49 14.96 19.38
C ARG A 79 0.40 14.45 18.43
N GLU A 80 -0.62 13.81 18.98
CA GLU A 80 -1.81 13.33 18.26
C GLU A 80 -2.54 14.52 17.61
N GLU A 81 -2.77 15.60 18.36
CA GLU A 81 -3.37 16.84 17.84
C GLU A 81 -2.55 17.45 16.69
N LEU A 82 -1.22 17.32 16.72
CA LEU A 82 -0.38 17.76 15.61
C LEU A 82 -0.62 16.90 14.38
N ILE A 83 -0.60 15.57 14.50
CA ILE A 83 -0.82 14.64 13.39
C ILE A 83 -2.19 14.89 12.74
N GLU A 84 -3.26 15.06 13.54
CA GLU A 84 -4.59 15.38 13.01
C GLU A 84 -4.58 16.68 12.20
N ARG A 85 -3.94 17.74 12.71
CA ARG A 85 -3.81 19.00 11.96
C ARG A 85 -3.03 18.83 10.66
N LEU A 86 -2.05 17.93 10.62
CA LEU A 86 -1.25 17.68 9.41
C LEU A 86 -2.02 16.88 8.36
N PHE A 87 -2.92 15.96 8.75
CA PHE A 87 -3.78 15.25 7.80
C PHE A 87 -4.79 16.16 7.10
N GLU A 88 -5.20 17.26 7.74
CA GLU A 88 -6.12 18.25 7.15
C GLU A 88 -5.43 19.23 6.19
N ARG A 89 -4.09 19.17 6.07
CA ARG A 89 -3.32 20.04 5.18
C ARG A 89 -3.35 19.50 3.74
N PRO A 90 -3.54 20.35 2.72
CA PRO A 90 -3.49 19.90 1.32
C PRO A 90 -2.17 19.24 0.95
N GLU A 91 -1.07 19.63 1.60
CA GLU A 91 0.25 19.05 1.43
C GLU A 91 0.31 17.54 1.73
N PHE A 92 -0.62 17.02 2.56
CA PHE A 92 -0.75 15.57 2.75
C PHE A 92 -1.04 14.86 1.42
N ALA A 93 -2.05 15.31 0.69
CA ALA A 93 -2.40 14.72 -0.60
C ALA A 93 -1.28 14.92 -1.63
N ASP A 94 -0.62 16.08 -1.62
CA ASP A 94 0.53 16.36 -2.50
C ASP A 94 1.66 15.35 -2.26
N TYR A 95 2.08 15.18 -1.00
CA TYR A 95 3.20 14.32 -0.63
C TYR A 95 2.89 12.83 -0.88
N TRP A 96 1.73 12.35 -0.41
CA TRP A 96 1.38 10.93 -0.56
C TRP A 96 1.06 10.56 -2.00
N SER A 97 0.55 11.50 -2.82
CA SER A 97 0.33 11.24 -4.24
C SER A 97 1.62 10.82 -4.97
N LEU A 98 2.80 11.30 -4.54
CA LEU A 98 4.09 10.89 -5.12
C LEU A 98 4.33 9.39 -4.92
N LYS A 99 4.12 8.88 -3.69
CA LYS A 99 4.29 7.45 -3.36
C LYS A 99 3.32 6.58 -4.16
N TRP A 100 2.09 7.04 -4.33
CA TRP A 100 1.08 6.36 -5.14
C TRP A 100 1.39 6.43 -6.63
N CYS A 101 1.93 7.54 -7.14
CA CYS A 101 2.35 7.65 -8.54
C CYS A 101 3.45 6.65 -8.89
N ASP A 102 4.40 6.44 -7.98
CA ASP A 102 5.46 5.44 -8.16
C ASP A 102 4.88 4.02 -8.24
N LEU A 103 3.98 3.66 -7.31
CA LEU A 103 3.32 2.35 -7.30
C LEU A 103 2.45 2.14 -8.56
N LEU A 104 1.67 3.15 -8.94
CA LEU A 104 0.69 3.10 -10.02
C LEU A 104 1.26 3.48 -11.39
N ARG A 105 2.57 3.73 -11.47
CA ARG A 105 3.31 4.04 -12.72
C ARG A 105 2.76 5.26 -13.45
N ILE A 106 2.38 6.29 -12.71
CA ILE A 106 1.79 7.53 -13.25
C ILE A 106 2.90 8.39 -13.86
N LYS A 107 3.24 8.11 -15.12
CA LYS A 107 4.34 8.80 -15.83
C LYS A 107 4.14 8.84 -17.34
N ALA A 108 4.60 9.93 -17.96
CA ALA A 108 4.53 10.17 -19.40
C ALA A 108 5.84 9.81 -20.12
N GLU A 109 6.41 8.66 -19.79
CA GLU A 109 7.70 8.20 -20.32
C GLU A 109 7.71 6.70 -20.60
N PHE A 110 8.51 6.29 -21.58
CA PHE A 110 8.71 4.88 -21.93
C PHE A 110 9.19 4.08 -20.69
N PRO A 111 8.70 2.85 -20.46
CA PRO A 111 7.80 2.05 -21.31
C PRO A 111 6.30 2.32 -21.09
N SER A 112 5.92 3.22 -20.19
CA SER A 112 4.52 3.64 -20.05
C SER A 112 4.07 4.39 -21.31
N LYS A 113 2.90 4.05 -21.82
CA LYS A 113 2.32 4.68 -23.02
C LYS A 113 1.28 5.75 -22.66
N LEU A 114 1.26 6.20 -21.40
CA LEU A 114 0.39 7.28 -20.96
C LEU A 114 0.84 8.62 -21.56
N TRP A 115 -0.08 9.29 -22.25
CA TRP A 115 0.13 10.64 -22.76
C TRP A 115 -0.18 11.68 -21.68
N PRO A 116 0.33 12.92 -21.79
CA PRO A 116 0.18 13.94 -20.75
C PRO A 116 -1.25 14.15 -20.25
N ASN A 117 -2.26 14.09 -21.13
CA ASN A 117 -3.67 14.20 -20.75
C ASN A 117 -4.11 13.05 -19.83
N ALA A 118 -3.72 11.81 -20.17
CA ALA A 118 -4.02 10.62 -19.40
C ALA A 118 -3.30 10.64 -18.04
N VAL A 119 -2.02 11.03 -18.03
CA VAL A 119 -1.23 11.19 -16.80
C VAL A 119 -1.85 12.24 -15.89
N GLN A 120 -2.25 13.39 -16.41
CA GLN A 120 -2.88 14.44 -15.61
C GLN A 120 -4.24 14.00 -15.06
N ALA A 121 -5.07 13.33 -15.87
CA ALA A 121 -6.35 12.79 -15.41
C ALA A 121 -6.14 11.78 -14.27
N TYR A 122 -5.18 10.87 -14.44
CA TYR A 122 -4.88 9.84 -13.46
C TYR A 122 -4.31 10.41 -12.16
N TYR A 123 -3.30 11.28 -12.26
CA TYR A 123 -2.71 11.98 -11.13
C TYR A 123 -3.75 12.76 -10.32
N ARG A 124 -4.59 13.57 -11.00
CA ARG A 124 -5.62 14.38 -10.32
C ARG A 124 -6.63 13.51 -9.58
N TRP A 125 -7.01 12.37 -10.15
CA TRP A 125 -7.89 11.43 -9.47
C TRP A 125 -7.24 10.81 -8.23
N VAL A 126 -5.99 10.34 -8.33
CA VAL A 126 -5.25 9.82 -7.16
C VAL A 126 -5.12 10.87 -6.08
N HIS A 127 -4.69 12.08 -6.44
CA HIS A 127 -4.57 13.20 -5.51
C HIS A 127 -5.91 13.51 -4.82
N THR A 128 -7.00 13.60 -5.59
CA THR A 128 -8.35 13.86 -5.07
C THR A 128 -8.82 12.74 -4.15
N ALA A 129 -8.56 11.48 -4.49
CA ALA A 129 -8.90 10.33 -3.65
C ALA A 129 -8.19 10.41 -2.29
N LEU A 130 -6.91 10.77 -2.26
CA LEU A 130 -6.15 10.94 -1.01
C LEU A 130 -6.62 12.16 -0.21
N PHE A 131 -6.90 13.26 -0.90
CA PHE A 131 -7.41 14.49 -0.29
C PHE A 131 -8.76 14.28 0.41
N ASN A 132 -9.67 13.56 -0.26
CA ASN A 132 -11.00 13.24 0.26
C ASN A 132 -11.04 12.02 1.19
N ASN A 133 -9.89 11.39 1.45
CA ASN A 133 -9.78 10.15 2.22
C ASN A 133 -10.69 9.02 1.70
N MET A 134 -10.66 8.78 0.38
CA MET A 134 -11.37 7.67 -0.25
C MET A 134 -10.96 6.34 0.41
N PRO A 135 -11.92 5.49 0.83
CA PRO A 135 -11.64 4.15 1.30
C PRO A 135 -10.79 3.33 0.32
N TYR A 136 -9.81 2.59 0.82
CA TYR A 136 -8.84 1.92 -0.04
C TYR A 136 -9.45 0.75 -0.86
N ASP A 137 -10.50 0.12 -0.35
CA ASP A 137 -11.29 -0.86 -1.09
C ASP A 137 -12.02 -0.20 -2.28
N GLU A 138 -12.62 0.97 -2.09
CA GLU A 138 -13.24 1.75 -3.18
C GLU A 138 -12.19 2.17 -4.21
N PHE A 139 -11.05 2.70 -3.74
CA PHE A 139 -9.93 3.08 -4.59
C PHE A 139 -9.46 1.92 -5.47
N THR A 140 -9.26 0.75 -4.87
CA THR A 140 -8.83 -0.47 -5.59
C THR A 140 -9.91 -0.98 -6.54
N ARG A 141 -11.18 -0.99 -6.11
CA ARG A 141 -12.31 -1.42 -6.95
C ARG A 141 -12.41 -0.54 -8.19
N GLN A 142 -12.28 0.78 -8.06
CA GLN A 142 -12.30 1.70 -9.19
C GLN A 142 -11.15 1.41 -10.17
N LEU A 143 -9.93 1.16 -9.68
CA LEU A 143 -8.78 0.82 -10.53
C LEU A 143 -8.97 -0.47 -11.32
N LEU A 144 -9.52 -1.51 -10.68
CA LEU A 144 -9.70 -2.83 -11.31
C LEU A 144 -10.92 -2.89 -12.24
N THR A 145 -12.00 -2.19 -11.95
CA THR A 145 -13.30 -2.48 -12.59
C THR A 145 -13.75 -1.39 -13.57
N SER A 146 -13.13 -0.21 -13.54
CA SER A 146 -13.54 0.90 -14.40
C SER A 146 -13.41 0.56 -15.89
N SER A 147 -14.34 1.16 -16.66
CA SER A 147 -14.36 1.14 -18.13
C SER A 147 -14.68 2.54 -18.64
N GLY A 148 -14.06 2.93 -19.75
CA GLY A 148 -14.24 4.23 -20.38
C GLY A 148 -12.97 4.79 -20.98
N SER A 149 -13.05 6.06 -21.40
CA SER A 149 -11.93 6.80 -21.97
C SER A 149 -10.85 7.06 -20.92
N ASN A 150 -9.59 6.80 -21.28
CA ASN A 150 -8.43 7.13 -20.47
C ASN A 150 -8.24 8.64 -20.21
N PHE A 151 -8.95 9.52 -20.93
CA PHE A 151 -8.96 10.96 -20.71
C PHE A 151 -10.12 11.45 -19.84
N ARG A 152 -11.14 10.62 -19.62
CA ARG A 152 -12.40 11.03 -18.94
C ARG A 152 -12.72 10.18 -17.72
N VAL A 153 -12.31 8.91 -17.72
CA VAL A 153 -12.49 7.95 -16.61
C VAL A 153 -11.10 7.62 -16.07
N ALA A 154 -10.61 8.44 -15.15
CA ALA A 154 -9.22 8.39 -14.70
C ALA A 154 -8.71 7.00 -14.23
N PRO A 155 -9.47 6.18 -13.48
CA PRO A 155 -8.98 4.88 -12.98
C PRO A 155 -8.61 3.88 -14.07
N VAL A 156 -9.19 3.97 -15.29
CA VAL A 156 -8.84 3.06 -16.39
C VAL A 156 -7.37 3.20 -16.81
N ASN A 157 -6.72 4.29 -16.39
CA ASN A 157 -5.30 4.48 -16.64
C ASN A 157 -4.42 3.47 -15.92
N PHE A 158 -4.92 2.75 -14.91
CA PHE A 158 -4.23 1.58 -14.34
C PHE A 158 -3.80 0.59 -15.43
N TYR A 159 -4.72 0.24 -16.34
CA TYR A 159 -4.43 -0.62 -17.50
C TYR A 159 -3.52 0.05 -18.53
N ARG A 160 -3.73 1.34 -18.76
CA ARG A 160 -2.99 2.12 -19.78
C ARG A 160 -1.54 2.44 -19.38
N ALA A 161 -1.24 2.43 -18.09
CA ALA A 161 0.13 2.59 -17.58
C ALA A 161 0.98 1.33 -17.79
N MET A 162 0.34 0.19 -18.06
CA MET A 162 1.03 -1.08 -18.25
C MET A 162 1.78 -1.08 -19.59
N PRO A 163 3.04 -1.57 -19.64
CA PRO A 163 3.81 -1.63 -20.90
C PRO A 163 3.13 -2.45 -22.00
N LYS A 164 2.45 -3.52 -21.58
CA LYS A 164 1.71 -4.48 -22.41
C LYS A 164 0.31 -4.65 -21.83
N HIS A 165 -0.68 -4.77 -22.72
CA HIS A 165 -2.08 -5.01 -22.34
C HIS A 165 -2.46 -6.49 -22.45
N GLU A 166 -1.49 -7.38 -22.21
CA GLU A 166 -1.68 -8.83 -22.27
C GLU A 166 -2.27 -9.31 -20.93
N PRO A 167 -3.29 -10.19 -20.91
CA PRO A 167 -3.92 -10.64 -19.66
C PRO A 167 -2.95 -11.20 -18.62
N LEU A 168 -1.90 -11.89 -19.08
CA LEU A 168 -0.84 -12.40 -18.21
C LEU A 168 -0.10 -11.28 -17.49
N GLU A 169 0.33 -10.24 -18.22
CA GLU A 169 1.04 -9.10 -17.66
C GLU A 169 0.16 -8.29 -16.71
N ILE A 170 -1.13 -8.15 -17.05
CA ILE A 170 -2.13 -7.53 -16.18
C ILE A 170 -2.20 -8.29 -14.85
N ALA A 171 -2.34 -9.62 -14.88
CA ALA A 171 -2.39 -10.44 -13.66
C ALA A 171 -1.14 -10.28 -12.79
N ARG A 172 0.06 -10.27 -13.40
CA ARG A 172 1.32 -10.04 -12.66
C ARG A 172 1.34 -8.68 -11.97
N ILE A 173 0.88 -7.62 -12.65
CA ILE A 173 0.86 -6.26 -12.10
C ILE A 173 -0.19 -6.13 -10.99
N VAL A 174 -1.35 -6.77 -11.13
CA VAL A 174 -2.39 -6.79 -10.07
C VAL A 174 -1.86 -7.50 -8.82
N ALA A 175 -1.27 -8.69 -8.98
CA ALA A 175 -0.66 -9.43 -7.88
C ALA A 175 0.43 -8.60 -7.17
N LEU A 176 1.33 -7.98 -7.93
CA LEU A 176 2.39 -7.15 -7.35
C LEU A 176 1.83 -5.92 -6.61
N THR A 177 0.86 -5.23 -7.21
CA THR A 177 0.34 -3.95 -6.70
C THR A 177 -0.52 -4.16 -5.46
N PHE A 178 -1.48 -5.09 -5.53
CA PHE A 178 -2.54 -5.22 -4.54
C PHE A 178 -2.41 -6.43 -3.63
N MET A 179 -1.60 -7.42 -3.99
CA MET A 179 -1.29 -8.56 -3.12
C MET A 179 0.14 -8.51 -2.57
N GLY A 180 1.00 -7.62 -3.10
CA GLY A 180 2.40 -7.55 -2.72
C GLY A 180 3.15 -8.82 -3.10
N MET A 181 2.73 -9.53 -4.16
CA MET A 181 3.25 -10.84 -4.53
C MET A 181 3.93 -10.81 -5.91
N ARG A 182 5.13 -11.37 -5.97
CA ARG A 182 5.83 -11.67 -7.23
C ARG A 182 5.38 -13.04 -7.74
N THR A 183 4.88 -13.05 -8.97
CA THR A 183 4.30 -14.25 -9.61
C THR A 183 5.33 -15.19 -10.26
N ASP A 184 6.63 -14.96 -10.05
CA ASP A 184 7.70 -15.76 -10.66
C ASP A 184 7.70 -17.22 -10.18
N ASN A 185 7.29 -17.44 -8.93
CA ASN A 185 7.22 -18.75 -8.29
C ASN A 185 5.80 -19.34 -8.23
N TRP A 186 4.82 -18.71 -8.89
CA TRP A 186 3.46 -19.23 -8.90
C TRP A 186 3.37 -20.46 -9.81
N GLU A 187 2.49 -21.39 -9.44
CA GLU A 187 2.13 -22.49 -10.32
C GLU A 187 1.53 -21.92 -11.62
N ARG A 188 1.91 -22.50 -12.76
CA ARG A 188 1.51 -22.00 -14.08
C ARG A 188 0.00 -21.84 -14.19
N ASP A 189 -0.75 -22.85 -13.77
CA ASP A 189 -2.21 -22.87 -13.84
C ASP A 189 -2.86 -21.80 -12.95
N GLN A 190 -2.23 -21.45 -11.84
CA GLN A 190 -2.69 -20.37 -10.97
C GLN A 190 -2.58 -19.02 -11.67
N LEU A 191 -1.43 -18.74 -12.27
CA LEU A 191 -1.20 -17.48 -12.98
C LEU A 191 -2.05 -17.38 -14.26
N LEU A 192 -2.14 -18.46 -15.04
CA LEU A 192 -2.98 -18.49 -16.24
C LEU A 192 -4.46 -18.33 -15.88
N GLY A 193 -4.92 -18.99 -14.81
CA GLY A 193 -6.30 -18.86 -14.34
C GLY A 193 -6.64 -17.44 -13.88
N MET A 194 -5.70 -16.77 -13.19
CA MET A 194 -5.87 -15.34 -12.85
C MET A 194 -5.84 -14.46 -14.09
N ALA A 195 -4.97 -14.75 -15.06
CA ALA A 195 -4.90 -14.03 -16.34
C ALA A 195 -6.23 -14.11 -17.11
N ALA A 196 -6.92 -15.24 -17.07
CA ALA A 196 -8.23 -15.40 -17.72
C ALA A 196 -9.30 -14.41 -17.22
N LEU A 197 -9.19 -13.91 -15.97
CA LEU A 197 -10.07 -12.86 -15.44
C LEU A 197 -9.95 -11.53 -16.19
N PHE A 198 -8.82 -11.31 -16.88
CA PHE A 198 -8.57 -10.14 -17.70
C PHE A 198 -8.71 -10.43 -19.21
N GLY A 199 -9.09 -11.66 -19.59
CA GLY A 199 -9.23 -12.07 -20.98
C GLY A 199 -10.30 -11.31 -21.77
N LYS A 200 -11.25 -10.71 -21.06
CA LYS A 200 -12.36 -9.90 -21.61
C LYS A 200 -12.10 -8.39 -21.56
N VAL A 201 -10.86 -7.95 -21.33
CA VAL A 201 -10.50 -6.52 -21.34
C VAL A 201 -10.16 -6.08 -22.77
N GLY A 202 -11.04 -5.28 -23.35
CA GLY A 202 -10.90 -4.70 -24.68
C GLY A 202 -10.34 -3.27 -24.67
N TYR A 203 -9.71 -2.89 -25.79
CA TYR A 203 -9.15 -1.55 -26.01
C TYR A 203 -9.57 -1.04 -27.38
N LYS A 204 -10.03 0.21 -27.45
CA LYS A 204 -10.44 0.83 -28.72
C LYS A 204 -10.01 2.30 -28.76
N GLY A 205 -9.33 2.68 -29.85
CA GLY A 205 -9.00 4.08 -30.11
C GLY A 205 -10.22 4.92 -30.48
N THR A 206 -10.13 6.23 -30.24
CA THR A 206 -11.15 7.20 -30.64
C THR A 206 -10.64 8.12 -31.74
N ALA A 207 -11.44 9.11 -32.14
CA ALA A 207 -11.01 10.17 -33.04
C ALA A 207 -10.06 11.17 -32.36
N GLU A 208 -10.09 11.27 -31.02
CA GLU A 208 -9.17 12.11 -30.26
C GLU A 208 -7.81 11.40 -30.19
N TRP A 209 -6.75 12.08 -30.64
CA TRP A 209 -5.43 11.48 -30.72
C TRP A 209 -4.94 11.02 -29.34
N LYS A 210 -4.54 9.74 -29.25
CA LYS A 210 -4.05 9.05 -28.03
C LYS A 210 -5.10 8.81 -26.94
N GLU A 211 -6.36 9.11 -27.21
CA GLU A 211 -7.45 8.61 -26.40
C GLU A 211 -7.74 7.15 -26.76
N GLU A 212 -7.87 6.31 -25.74
CA GLU A 212 -8.30 4.92 -25.87
C GLU A 212 -9.35 4.62 -24.80
N ILE A 213 -10.37 3.87 -25.21
CA ILE A 213 -11.43 3.35 -24.34
C ILE A 213 -11.00 1.95 -23.90
N VAL A 214 -10.95 1.75 -22.58
CA VAL A 214 -10.84 0.42 -21.96
C VAL A 214 -12.26 -0.04 -21.64
N PHE A 215 -12.63 -1.25 -22.03
CA PHE A 215 -14.00 -1.73 -21.85
C PHE A 215 -14.06 -3.25 -21.67
N PHE A 216 -15.18 -3.72 -21.13
CA PHE A 216 -15.51 -5.15 -21.09
C PHE A 216 -15.98 -5.61 -22.48
N ASP A 217 -15.24 -6.54 -23.08
CA ASP A 217 -15.59 -7.19 -24.34
C ASP A 217 -15.96 -8.66 -24.10
N PRO A 218 -17.26 -9.01 -24.07
CA PRO A 218 -17.69 -10.37 -23.81
C PRO A 218 -17.31 -11.34 -24.93
N THR A 219 -16.93 -10.86 -26.12
CA THR A 219 -16.56 -11.70 -27.25
C THR A 219 -15.12 -12.20 -27.18
N MET A 220 -14.30 -11.57 -26.34
CA MET A 220 -12.92 -11.97 -26.12
C MET A 220 -12.83 -13.12 -25.11
N GLU A 221 -11.75 -13.89 -25.24
CA GLU A 221 -11.39 -14.97 -24.32
C GLU A 221 -9.87 -15.06 -24.23
N PHE A 222 -9.35 -15.39 -23.05
CA PHE A 222 -7.94 -15.68 -22.89
C PHE A 222 -7.67 -17.15 -23.20
N VAL A 223 -6.68 -17.39 -24.05
CA VAL A 223 -6.18 -18.72 -24.37
C VAL A 223 -4.75 -18.88 -23.88
N ASP A 224 -4.38 -20.09 -23.48
CA ASP A 224 -3.01 -20.40 -23.09
C ASP A 224 -2.06 -20.11 -24.28
N PRO A 225 -1.00 -19.29 -24.08
CA PRO A 225 -0.02 -19.01 -25.12
C PRO A 225 0.66 -20.24 -25.72
N GLU A 226 0.78 -21.34 -24.97
CA GLU A 226 1.41 -22.60 -25.38
C GLU A 226 0.43 -23.55 -26.04
N THR A 227 -0.69 -23.90 -25.37
CA THR A 227 -1.63 -24.90 -25.89
C THR A 227 -2.65 -24.33 -26.87
N LYS A 228 -2.86 -23.01 -26.85
CA LYS A 228 -3.92 -22.29 -27.60
C LYS A 228 -5.34 -22.67 -27.20
N GLU A 229 -5.51 -23.31 -26.05
CA GLU A 229 -6.81 -23.68 -25.51
C GLU A 229 -7.33 -22.61 -24.52
N PRO A 230 -8.66 -22.43 -24.40
CA PRO A 230 -9.25 -21.58 -23.38
C PRO A 230 -8.81 -22.00 -21.97
N VAL A 231 -8.49 -21.01 -21.13
CA VAL A 231 -8.10 -21.24 -19.73
C VAL A 231 -9.28 -20.95 -18.82
N PRO A 232 -9.69 -21.88 -17.94
CA PRO A 232 -10.69 -21.60 -16.91
C PRO A 232 -10.24 -20.47 -15.99
N ALA A 233 -11.11 -19.49 -15.79
CA ALA A 233 -10.85 -18.40 -14.86
C ALA A 233 -10.73 -18.91 -13.43
N ARG A 234 -9.69 -18.46 -12.72
CA ARG A 234 -9.39 -18.90 -11.36
C ARG A 234 -8.94 -17.73 -10.51
N LEU A 235 -9.52 -17.61 -9.33
CA LEU A 235 -9.04 -16.71 -8.30
C LEU A 235 -7.74 -17.25 -7.69
N PRO A 236 -6.85 -16.40 -7.15
CA PRO A 236 -5.57 -16.84 -6.60
C PRO A 236 -5.66 -17.89 -5.46
N ASN A 237 -6.78 -17.97 -4.75
CA ASN A 237 -7.05 -19.01 -3.73
C ASN A 237 -7.43 -20.39 -4.31
N GLY A 238 -7.47 -20.53 -5.64
CA GLY A 238 -7.82 -21.77 -6.32
C GLY A 238 -9.27 -21.88 -6.77
N THR A 239 -10.16 -20.98 -6.35
CA THR A 239 -11.59 -21.01 -6.75
C THR A 239 -11.72 -20.79 -8.25
N VAL A 240 -12.37 -21.72 -8.94
CA VAL A 240 -12.68 -21.60 -10.37
C VAL A 240 -13.96 -20.78 -10.52
N LEU A 241 -13.96 -19.83 -11.45
CA LEU A 241 -15.10 -19.00 -11.77
C LEU A 241 -15.70 -19.40 -13.11
N GLU A 242 -17.01 -19.60 -13.13
CA GLU A 242 -17.78 -19.75 -14.35
C GLU A 242 -18.02 -18.37 -14.97
N LEU A 243 -17.33 -18.08 -16.07
CA LEU A 243 -17.47 -16.80 -16.74
C LEU A 243 -18.83 -16.69 -17.45
N SER A 244 -19.43 -15.50 -17.41
CA SER A 244 -20.64 -15.20 -18.17
C SER A 244 -20.41 -14.00 -19.08
N ASP A 245 -21.10 -13.96 -20.22
CA ASP A 245 -21.02 -12.82 -21.16
C ASP A 245 -21.72 -11.56 -20.63
N SER A 246 -22.50 -11.68 -19.56
CA SER A 246 -23.24 -10.58 -18.94
C SER A 246 -22.52 -9.92 -17.76
N ARG A 247 -21.42 -10.50 -17.28
CA ARG A 247 -20.71 -10.03 -16.07
C ARG A 247 -19.22 -9.95 -16.32
N ASP A 248 -18.65 -8.79 -16.01
CA ASP A 248 -17.22 -8.56 -16.09
C ASP A 248 -16.51 -9.33 -14.96
N PRO A 249 -15.61 -10.29 -15.28
CA PRO A 249 -14.92 -11.10 -14.27
C PRO A 249 -14.02 -10.29 -13.33
N ARG A 250 -13.65 -9.05 -13.72
CA ARG A 250 -12.88 -8.14 -12.87
C ARG A 250 -13.66 -7.73 -11.62
N LEU A 251 -14.98 -7.74 -11.67
CA LEU A 251 -15.83 -7.48 -10.50
C LEU A 251 -15.64 -8.57 -9.45
N ASP A 252 -15.66 -9.84 -9.87
CA ASP A 252 -15.47 -10.99 -8.98
C ASP A 252 -14.06 -11.02 -8.40
N LEU A 253 -13.05 -10.66 -9.20
CA LEU A 253 -11.69 -10.49 -8.69
C LEU A 253 -11.59 -9.38 -7.65
N ALA A 254 -12.19 -8.21 -7.91
CA ALA A 254 -12.14 -7.09 -6.99
C ALA A 254 -12.85 -7.40 -5.67
N GLU A 255 -14.02 -8.05 -5.72
CA GLU A 255 -14.75 -8.54 -4.55
C GLU A 255 -13.89 -9.52 -3.73
N TRP A 256 -13.38 -10.58 -4.37
CA TRP A 256 -12.52 -11.55 -3.69
C TRP A 256 -11.27 -10.92 -3.08
N LEU A 257 -10.60 -10.03 -3.84
CA LEU A 257 -9.36 -9.41 -3.41
C LEU A 257 -9.59 -8.56 -2.16
N ILE A 258 -10.64 -7.73 -2.17
CA ILE A 258 -10.96 -6.85 -1.03
C ILE A 258 -11.24 -7.67 0.24
N ASP A 259 -11.96 -8.77 0.10
CA ASP A 259 -12.28 -9.68 1.21
C ASP A 259 -11.09 -10.54 1.67
N SER A 260 -10.00 -10.56 0.90
CA SER A 260 -8.83 -11.39 1.22
C SER A 260 -7.92 -10.73 2.24
N ASP A 261 -7.37 -11.53 3.16
CA ASP A 261 -6.35 -11.11 4.13
C ASP A 261 -5.14 -10.43 3.47
N VAL A 262 -4.72 -10.94 2.31
CA VAL A 262 -3.52 -10.47 1.62
C VAL A 262 -3.66 -9.00 1.18
N PHE A 263 -4.87 -8.56 0.84
CA PHE A 263 -5.12 -7.19 0.40
C PHE A 263 -4.84 -6.18 1.53
N ALA A 264 -5.41 -6.42 2.72
CA ALA A 264 -5.19 -5.58 3.88
C ALA A 264 -3.72 -5.66 4.35
N LYS A 265 -3.16 -6.87 4.44
CA LYS A 265 -1.77 -7.11 4.86
C LYS A 265 -0.76 -6.40 3.94
N ASN A 266 -0.99 -6.44 2.63
CA ASN A 266 -0.12 -5.79 1.66
C ASN A 266 -0.07 -4.27 1.89
N ILE A 267 -1.22 -3.59 1.93
CA ILE A 267 -1.21 -2.13 2.02
C ILE A 267 -0.68 -1.62 3.36
N VAL A 268 -0.99 -2.29 4.49
CA VAL A 268 -0.45 -1.86 5.78
C VAL A 268 1.05 -2.12 5.88
N ASN A 269 1.56 -3.21 5.29
CA ASN A 269 3.00 -3.44 5.17
C ASN A 269 3.68 -2.36 4.33
N ARG A 270 3.01 -1.90 3.26
CA ARG A 270 3.51 -0.86 2.37
C ARG A 270 3.52 0.51 3.04
N ILE A 271 2.48 0.85 3.80
CA ILE A 271 2.42 2.05 4.64
C ILE A 271 3.56 2.03 5.67
N TRP A 272 3.73 0.91 6.36
CA TRP A 272 4.82 0.71 7.32
C TRP A 272 6.19 0.92 6.64
N TYR A 273 6.39 0.36 5.45
CA TYR A 273 7.60 0.59 4.66
C TYR A 273 7.79 2.06 4.27
N TRP A 274 6.74 2.75 3.84
CA TRP A 274 6.82 4.16 3.44
C TRP A 274 7.18 5.09 4.61
N LEU A 275 6.71 4.79 5.82
CA LEU A 275 7.01 5.57 7.02
C LEU A 275 8.35 5.20 7.66
N LEU A 276 8.69 3.92 7.73
CA LEU A 276 9.82 3.42 8.53
C LEU A 276 11.00 2.94 7.69
N GLY A 277 10.88 2.95 6.37
CA GLY A 277 11.93 2.58 5.42
C GLY A 277 12.17 1.08 5.27
N ARG A 278 11.51 0.24 6.08
CA ARG A 278 11.58 -1.23 5.99
C ARG A 278 10.24 -1.85 6.35
N GLY A 279 9.71 -2.71 5.48
CA GLY A 279 8.44 -3.41 5.71
C GLY A 279 8.54 -4.44 6.83
N ILE A 280 7.40 -4.81 7.40
CA ILE A 280 7.25 -5.94 8.33
C ILE A 280 7.55 -7.25 7.59
N VAL A 281 7.05 -7.36 6.35
CA VAL A 281 7.60 -8.23 5.31
C VAL A 281 8.51 -7.37 4.45
N HIS A 282 9.76 -7.78 4.30
CA HIS A 282 10.76 -7.08 3.50
C HIS A 282 11.20 -7.99 2.35
N GLU A 283 11.17 -7.57 1.08
CA GLU A 283 10.76 -6.27 0.52
C GLU A 283 9.24 -6.03 0.57
N ALA A 284 8.79 -4.78 0.37
CA ALA A 284 7.38 -4.41 0.56
C ALA A 284 6.40 -5.07 -0.44
N ASP A 285 6.92 -5.58 -1.55
CA ASP A 285 6.21 -6.24 -2.65
C ASP A 285 6.62 -7.71 -2.80
N ASP A 286 7.09 -8.34 -1.72
CA ASP A 286 7.68 -9.68 -1.73
C ASP A 286 7.04 -10.66 -0.73
N PHE A 287 5.70 -10.66 -0.65
CA PHE A 287 4.94 -11.64 0.10
C PHE A 287 5.08 -13.03 -0.53
N ARG A 288 5.61 -13.97 0.25
CA ARG A 288 5.75 -15.39 -0.07
C ARG A 288 5.71 -16.21 1.21
N ASP A 289 5.35 -17.49 1.09
CA ASP A 289 5.32 -18.41 2.23
C ASP A 289 6.71 -18.61 2.86
N ASP A 290 7.78 -18.49 2.06
CA ASP A 290 9.17 -18.59 2.50
C ASP A 290 9.78 -17.25 2.96
N ASN A 291 9.01 -16.16 2.91
CA ASN A 291 9.41 -14.83 3.40
C ASN A 291 8.42 -14.35 4.48
N PRO A 292 8.44 -14.95 5.68
CA PRO A 292 7.48 -14.62 6.72
C PRO A 292 7.68 -13.20 7.28
N PRO A 293 6.62 -12.56 7.79
CA PRO A 293 6.73 -11.27 8.46
C PRO A 293 7.64 -11.36 9.68
N GLN A 294 8.49 -10.35 9.87
CA GLN A 294 9.36 -10.23 11.05
C GLN A 294 8.56 -10.09 12.34
N ASN A 295 7.33 -9.57 12.26
CA ASN A 295 6.37 -9.49 13.34
C ASN A 295 4.96 -9.79 12.81
N ALA A 296 4.57 -11.07 12.80
CA ALA A 296 3.28 -11.52 12.29
C ALA A 296 2.09 -10.91 13.05
N GLU A 297 2.20 -10.81 14.38
CA GLU A 297 1.13 -10.25 15.23
C GLU A 297 0.88 -8.77 14.95
N LEU A 298 1.95 -7.99 14.71
CA LEU A 298 1.84 -6.60 14.31
C LEU A 298 1.16 -6.44 12.94
N LEU A 299 1.58 -7.26 11.96
CA LEU A 299 0.98 -7.22 10.62
C LEU A 299 -0.52 -7.56 10.67
N GLU A 300 -0.88 -8.61 11.42
CA GLU A 300 -2.27 -9.01 11.61
C GLU A 300 -3.09 -7.94 12.32
N PHE A 301 -2.53 -7.33 13.36
CA PHE A 301 -3.18 -6.23 14.09
C PHE A 301 -3.48 -5.04 13.17
N LEU A 302 -2.50 -4.59 12.38
CA LEU A 302 -2.68 -3.47 11.45
C LEU A 302 -3.70 -3.79 10.34
N ALA A 303 -3.63 -5.00 9.77
CA ALA A 303 -4.57 -5.44 8.74
C ALA A 303 -6.00 -5.47 9.28
N LYS A 304 -6.18 -5.98 10.50
CA LYS A 304 -7.47 -5.99 11.19
C LYS A 304 -8.00 -4.58 11.47
N GLU A 305 -7.17 -3.69 11.99
CA GLU A 305 -7.57 -2.28 12.22
C GLU A 305 -8.02 -1.63 10.90
N LEU A 306 -7.38 -1.94 9.77
CA LEU A 306 -7.78 -1.38 8.48
C LEU A 306 -9.19 -1.85 8.08
N VAL A 307 -9.45 -3.16 8.18
CA VAL A 307 -10.74 -3.74 7.80
C VAL A 307 -11.87 -3.25 8.74
N GLU A 308 -11.61 -3.21 10.05
CA GLU A 308 -12.60 -2.74 11.04
C GLU A 308 -12.92 -1.24 10.92
N ASN A 309 -12.04 -0.46 10.29
CA ASN A 309 -12.24 0.97 10.03
C ASN A 309 -12.51 1.26 8.55
N GLU A 310 -13.21 0.35 7.87
CA GLU A 310 -13.73 0.58 6.50
C GLU A 310 -12.65 1.02 5.51
N TYR A 311 -11.46 0.41 5.61
CA TYR A 311 -10.32 0.69 4.72
C TYR A 311 -9.81 2.14 4.73
N ASP A 312 -10.00 2.87 5.84
CA ASP A 312 -9.41 4.20 6.07
C ASP A 312 -7.88 4.13 6.24
N LEU A 313 -7.12 4.61 5.25
CA LEU A 313 -5.66 4.63 5.33
C LEU A 313 -5.13 5.67 6.34
N ARG A 314 -5.83 6.79 6.55
CA ARG A 314 -5.43 7.79 7.57
C ARG A 314 -5.49 7.21 8.97
N ARG A 315 -6.42 6.28 9.22
CA ARG A 315 -6.44 5.51 10.47
C ARG A 315 -5.14 4.75 10.67
N ILE A 316 -4.61 4.08 9.65
CA ILE A 316 -3.36 3.33 9.76
C ILE A 316 -2.15 4.26 9.95
N TYR A 317 -2.06 5.35 9.20
CA TYR A 317 -1.03 6.36 9.42
C TYR A 317 -1.06 6.88 10.87
N ARG A 318 -2.24 7.19 11.40
CA ARG A 318 -2.45 7.66 12.78
C ARG A 318 -1.96 6.68 13.83
N ILE A 319 -2.20 5.38 13.66
CA ILE A 319 -1.79 4.39 14.69
C ILE A 319 -0.26 4.22 14.69
N ILE A 320 0.41 4.39 13.55
CA ILE A 320 1.86 4.22 13.42
C ILE A 320 2.66 5.43 13.94
N LEU A 321 2.14 6.64 13.75
CA LEU A 321 2.82 7.93 14.05
C LEU A 321 2.69 8.38 15.51
#